data_AF-A0A4Y2LV42-F1
#
_entry.id   AF-A0A4Y2LV42-F1
#
_cell.length_a   1.000
_cell.length_b   1.000
_cell.length_c   1.000
_cell.angle_alpha   90.00
_cell.angle_beta   90.00
_cell.angle_gamma   90.00
#
_symmetry.space_group_name_H-M   'P 1'
#
loop_
_entity.id
_entity.type
_entity.pdbx_description
1 polymer ?
#
loop_
_entity_poly.entity_id
_entity_poly.type
_entity_poly.pdbx_seq_one_letter_code
_entity_poly.pdbx_strand_id
1 'polypeptide(L)'
;VSENLRCLNRTFSNTRCGEDTYGILNTYRKSIKSSPDEEILYSFVELHCLRDILNVGCIIEDIAKNCGNLAKQAAMEFIRGSYFIEYSCSADDAKLLLRNVHRYNLEEDQREYLSDVLNDLVEREDLLPAIPAFK
;
A
#
# COMPACT_ATOMS: atom_id res chain seq x y z
N VAL A 1 12.98 -14.17 23.56
CA VAL A 1 12.44 -13.85 22.22
C VAL A 1 12.03 -15.14 21.56
N SER A 2 10.76 -15.30 21.18
CA SER A 2 10.27 -16.52 20.49
C SER A 2 10.91 -16.64 19.11
N GLU A 3 10.91 -17.85 18.54
CA GLU A 3 11.47 -18.09 17.20
C GLU A 3 10.76 -17.24 16.13
N ASN A 4 9.44 -17.06 16.25
CA ASN A 4 8.66 -16.19 15.38
C ASN A 4 9.10 -14.72 15.44
N LEU A 5 9.38 -14.20 16.65
CA LEU A 5 9.89 -12.82 16.81
C LEU A 5 11.31 -12.68 16.25
N ARG A 6 12.15 -13.71 16.36
CA ARG A 6 13.49 -13.71 15.72
C ARG A 6 13.38 -13.71 14.21
N CYS A 7 12.46 -14.49 13.66
CA CYS A 7 12.20 -14.53 12.22
C CYS A 7 11.75 -13.17 11.70
N LEU A 8 10.71 -12.58 12.30
CA LEU A 8 10.24 -11.24 11.93
C LEU A 8 11.37 -10.21 12.00
N ASN A 9 12.15 -10.20 13.09
CA ASN A 9 13.27 -9.28 13.23
C ASN A 9 14.30 -9.44 12.09
N ARG A 10 14.62 -10.68 11.70
CA ARG A 10 15.50 -10.93 10.54
C ARG A 10 14.87 -10.50 9.23
N THR A 11 13.57 -10.72 9.03
CA THR A 11 12.85 -10.27 7.84
C THR A 11 12.93 -8.75 7.72
N PHE A 12 12.54 -8.01 8.76
CA PHE A 12 12.60 -6.54 8.76
C PHE A 12 14.02 -5.99 8.64
N SER A 13 15.05 -6.71 9.13
CA SER A 13 16.44 -6.27 8.99
C SER A 13 17.01 -6.44 7.57
N ASN A 14 16.43 -7.32 6.75
CA ASN A 14 16.97 -7.70 5.45
C ASN A 14 16.04 -7.37 4.27
N THR A 15 14.82 -6.93 4.55
CA THR A 15 13.86 -6.60 3.50
C THR A 15 14.33 -5.42 2.65
N ARG A 16 14.05 -5.51 1.35
CA ARG A 16 14.32 -4.44 0.37
C ARG A 16 13.07 -3.71 -0.06
N CYS A 17 11.92 -3.99 0.57
CA CYS A 17 10.63 -3.43 0.19
C CYS A 17 10.62 -1.91 0.08
N GLY A 18 11.35 -1.21 0.96
CA GLY A 18 11.50 0.25 0.88
C GLY A 18 12.24 0.72 -0.37
N GLU A 19 13.30 0.01 -0.78
CA GLU A 19 14.07 0.31 -2.00
C GLU A 19 13.26 -0.02 -3.25
N ASP A 20 12.60 -1.18 -3.26
CA ASP A 20 11.82 -1.67 -4.40
C ASP A 20 10.60 -0.75 -4.65
N THR A 21 9.87 -0.42 -3.59
CA THR A 21 8.75 0.53 -3.65
C THR A 21 9.24 1.90 -4.10
N TYR A 22 10.37 2.39 -3.59
CA TYR A 22 10.94 3.67 -4.05
C TYR A 22 11.28 3.64 -5.54
N GLY A 23 11.80 2.52 -6.07
CA GLY A 23 12.06 2.34 -7.49
C GLY A 23 10.81 2.48 -8.37
N ILE A 24 9.70 1.86 -7.96
CA ILE A 24 8.41 1.96 -8.63
C ILE A 24 7.91 3.41 -8.63
N LEU A 25 7.89 4.05 -7.46
CA LEU A 25 7.39 5.42 -7.30
C LEU A 25 8.22 6.44 -8.06
N ASN A 26 9.55 6.28 -8.10
CA ASN A 26 10.43 7.17 -8.85
C ASN A 26 10.19 7.04 -10.37
N THR A 27 9.87 5.85 -10.85
CA THR A 27 9.52 5.61 -12.26
C THR A 27 8.20 6.31 -12.61
N TYR A 28 7.18 6.17 -11.77
CA TYR A 28 5.91 6.89 -11.94
C TYR A 28 6.10 8.41 -11.85
N ARG A 29 6.88 8.90 -10.88
CA ARG A 29 7.19 10.33 -10.74
C ARG A 29 7.86 10.91 -11.98
N LYS A 30 8.71 10.13 -12.66
CA LYS A 30 9.33 10.55 -13.92
C LYS A 30 8.34 10.59 -15.07
N SER A 31 7.37 9.67 -15.12
CA SER A 31 6.37 9.65 -16.19
C SER A 31 5.41 10.83 -16.11
N ILE A 32 5.00 11.25 -14.92
CA ILE A 32 4.10 12.40 -14.70
C ILE A 32 4.76 13.77 -14.95
N LYS A 33 6.07 13.93 -14.67
CA LYS A 33 6.83 15.17 -14.90
C LYS A 33 6.92 15.60 -16.38
N SER A 34 6.47 14.73 -17.29
CA SER A 34 6.45 14.98 -18.73
C SER A 34 5.21 15.76 -19.20
N SER A 35 4.22 16.00 -18.34
CA SER A 35 2.96 16.71 -18.66
C SER A 35 2.98 18.12 -18.01
N PRO A 36 2.88 19.24 -18.77
CA PRO A 36 3.35 20.54 -18.27
C PRO A 36 2.50 21.25 -17.21
N ASP A 37 1.21 20.99 -17.05
CA ASP A 37 0.36 21.78 -16.15
C ASP A 37 -0.71 20.91 -15.48
N GLU A 38 -0.65 20.79 -14.13
CA GLU A 38 -1.74 20.57 -13.13
C GLU A 38 -1.43 19.62 -11.94
N GLU A 39 -0.47 18.69 -11.98
CA GLU A 39 -0.54 17.51 -11.08
C GLU A 39 0.42 17.44 -9.86
N ILE A 40 1.07 18.53 -9.42
CA ILE A 40 2.11 18.43 -8.36
C ILE A 40 1.55 18.04 -6.97
N LEU A 41 0.33 18.49 -6.62
CA LEU A 41 -0.27 18.22 -5.31
C LEU A 41 -0.97 16.85 -5.25
N TYR A 42 -1.71 16.47 -6.31
CA TYR A 42 -2.31 15.13 -6.46
C TYR A 42 -1.22 14.04 -6.42
N SER A 43 -0.07 14.32 -7.03
CA SER A 43 1.11 13.45 -6.96
C SER A 43 1.53 13.09 -5.53
N PHE A 44 1.43 14.01 -4.56
CA PHE A 44 1.98 13.73 -3.23
C PHE A 44 1.12 12.74 -2.44
N VAL A 45 -0.19 12.91 -2.46
CA VAL A 45 -1.14 12.03 -1.77
C VAL A 45 -1.21 10.67 -2.46
N GLU A 46 -1.29 10.65 -3.80
CA GLU A 46 -1.22 9.41 -4.59
C GLU A 46 0.07 8.61 -4.29
N LEU A 47 1.22 9.30 -4.26
CA LEU A 47 2.49 8.64 -3.97
C LEU A 47 2.54 8.08 -2.55
N HIS A 48 1.91 8.73 -1.57
CA HIS A 48 1.88 8.24 -0.19
C HIS A 48 1.02 6.99 -0.05
N CYS A 49 -0.23 7.03 -0.52
CA CYS A 49 -1.11 5.85 -0.48
C CYS A 49 -0.48 4.68 -1.25
N LEU A 50 -0.03 4.93 -2.49
CA LEU A 50 0.59 3.89 -3.32
C LEU A 50 1.84 3.30 -2.66
N ARG A 51 2.69 4.14 -2.05
CA ARG A 51 3.88 3.68 -1.32
C ARG A 51 3.50 2.75 -0.18
N ASP A 52 2.54 3.15 0.63
CA ASP A 52 2.24 2.46 1.88
C ASP A 52 1.56 1.10 1.58
N ILE A 53 0.68 1.03 0.57
CA ILE A 53 0.12 -0.24 0.08
C ILE A 53 1.23 -1.15 -0.47
N LEU A 54 2.08 -0.67 -1.38
CA LEU A 54 3.12 -1.49 -1.99
C LEU A 54 4.16 -2.00 -0.97
N ASN A 55 4.57 -1.14 -0.03
CA ASN A 55 5.47 -1.54 1.05
C ASN A 55 4.84 -2.63 1.91
N VAL A 56 3.57 -2.48 2.29
CA VAL A 56 2.86 -3.46 3.10
C VAL A 56 2.75 -4.80 2.37
N GLY A 57 2.34 -4.80 1.09
CA GLY A 57 2.24 -6.02 0.28
C GLY A 57 3.58 -6.74 0.20
N CYS A 58 4.65 -6.01 -0.11
CA CYS A 58 5.99 -6.57 -0.17
C CYS A 58 6.45 -7.15 1.18
N ILE A 59 6.23 -6.43 2.29
CA ILE A 59 6.59 -6.88 3.64
C ILE A 59 5.83 -8.16 4.01
N ILE A 60 4.52 -8.23 3.71
CA ILE A 60 3.70 -9.41 3.96
C ILE A 60 4.24 -10.62 3.20
N GLU A 61 4.65 -10.44 1.94
CA GLU A 61 5.26 -11.49 1.14
C GLU A 61 6.63 -11.92 1.67
N ASP A 62 7.47 -10.98 2.10
CA ASP A 62 8.75 -11.29 2.75
C ASP A 62 8.53 -12.06 4.07
N ILE A 63 7.51 -11.71 4.86
CA ILE A 63 7.14 -12.46 6.06
C ILE A 63 6.67 -13.86 5.70
N ALA A 64 5.84 -14.00 4.66
CA ALA A 64 5.34 -15.30 4.22
C ALA A 64 6.48 -16.23 3.79
N LYS A 65 7.40 -15.71 2.97
CA LYS A 65 8.57 -16.43 2.46
C LYS A 65 9.52 -16.87 3.58
N ASN A 66 9.73 -16.03 4.59
CA ASN A 66 10.73 -16.28 5.63
C ASN A 66 10.18 -16.96 6.89
N CYS A 67 8.95 -16.63 7.28
CA CYS A 67 8.35 -17.01 8.56
C CYS A 67 7.08 -17.88 8.43
N GLY A 68 6.62 -18.11 7.19
CA GLY A 68 5.50 -18.98 6.88
C GLY A 68 4.12 -18.32 6.96
N ASN A 69 3.10 -19.06 6.52
CA ASN A 69 1.74 -18.54 6.33
C ASN A 69 1.05 -18.09 7.63
N LEU A 70 1.34 -18.71 8.77
CA LEU A 70 0.76 -18.26 10.04
C LEU A 70 1.25 -16.86 10.42
N ALA A 71 2.52 -16.56 10.19
CA ALA A 71 3.08 -15.23 10.41
C ALA A 71 2.51 -14.21 9.40
N LYS A 72 2.32 -14.63 8.13
CA LYS A 72 1.64 -13.82 7.10
C LYS A 72 0.25 -13.40 7.58
N GLN A 73 -0.57 -14.36 8.04
CA GLN A 73 -1.93 -14.10 8.51
C GLN A 73 -1.96 -13.15 9.71
N ALA A 74 -1.10 -13.39 10.72
CA ALA A 74 -1.01 -12.53 11.88
C ALA A 74 -0.58 -11.09 11.53
N ALA A 75 0.36 -10.93 10.58
CA ALA A 75 0.76 -9.61 10.09
C ALA A 75 -0.39 -8.91 9.36
N MET A 76 -1.12 -9.62 8.49
CA MET A 76 -2.29 -9.08 7.80
C MET A 76 -3.40 -8.65 8.77
N GLU A 77 -3.68 -9.45 9.80
CA GLU A 77 -4.65 -9.10 10.85
C GLU A 77 -4.21 -7.87 11.64
N PHE A 78 -2.93 -7.79 12.01
CA PHE A 78 -2.38 -6.62 12.69
C PHE A 78 -2.51 -5.35 11.84
N ILE A 79 -2.15 -5.41 10.57
CA ILE A 79 -2.22 -4.26 9.66
C ILE A 79 -3.67 -3.79 9.50
N ARG A 80 -4.59 -4.72 9.24
CA ARG A 80 -6.03 -4.41 9.13
C ARG A 80 -6.57 -3.80 10.44
N GLY A 81 -6.24 -4.38 11.59
CA GLY A 81 -6.69 -3.89 12.89
C GLY A 81 -6.10 -2.52 13.27
N SER A 82 -4.95 -2.16 12.71
CA SER A 82 -4.30 -0.86 12.94
C SER A 82 -4.86 0.28 12.10
N TYR A 83 -5.71 -0.02 11.10
CA TYR A 83 -6.19 0.93 10.10
C TYR A 83 -5.06 1.65 9.34
N PHE A 84 -3.88 1.04 9.25
CA PHE A 84 -2.68 1.70 8.73
C PHE A 84 -2.86 2.18 7.29
N ILE A 85 -3.46 1.34 6.43
CA ILE A 85 -3.70 1.69 5.03
C ILE A 85 -4.78 2.77 4.94
N GLU A 86 -5.87 2.63 5.69
CA GLU A 86 -6.98 3.58 5.76
C GLU A 86 -6.53 4.97 6.22
N TYR A 87 -5.56 5.06 7.14
CA TYR A 87 -4.95 6.34 7.53
C TYR A 87 -4.08 6.97 6.43
N SER A 88 -3.49 6.14 5.57
CA SER A 88 -2.61 6.59 4.48
C SER A 88 -3.35 6.85 3.17
N CYS A 89 -4.57 6.33 3.03
CA CYS A 89 -5.30 6.29 1.78
C CYS A 89 -6.80 6.48 2.00
N SER A 90 -7.32 7.66 1.64
CA SER A 90 -8.76 7.87 1.62
C SER A 90 -9.41 7.07 0.49
N ALA A 91 -10.73 6.88 0.56
CA ALA A 91 -11.45 6.20 -0.51
C ALA A 91 -11.43 7.00 -1.83
N ASP A 92 -11.38 8.34 -1.78
CA ASP A 92 -11.21 9.17 -2.97
C ASP A 92 -9.81 9.01 -3.59
N ASP A 93 -8.76 8.92 -2.75
CA ASP A 93 -7.42 8.58 -3.22
C ASP A 93 -7.40 7.18 -3.84
N ALA A 94 -8.10 6.22 -3.22
CA ALA A 94 -8.18 4.87 -3.74
C ALA A 94 -8.86 4.81 -5.12
N LYS A 95 -9.97 5.53 -5.32
CA LYS A 95 -10.64 5.67 -6.62
C LYS A 95 -9.74 6.33 -7.67
N LEU A 96 -8.90 7.28 -7.25
CA LEU A 96 -7.95 7.94 -8.14
C LEU A 96 -6.84 6.98 -8.57
N LEU A 97 -6.23 6.26 -7.62
CA LEU A 97 -5.19 5.26 -7.89
C LEU A 97 -5.70 4.11 -8.76
N LEU A 98 -6.93 3.62 -8.54
CA LEU A 98 -7.55 2.58 -9.38
C LEU A 98 -7.63 3.00 -10.84
N ARG A 99 -8.05 4.24 -11.11
CA ARG A 99 -8.10 4.80 -12.47
C ARG A 99 -6.72 4.87 -13.13
N ASN A 100 -5.69 5.08 -12.32
CA ASN A 100 -4.31 5.23 -12.75
C ASN A 100 -3.48 3.94 -12.65
N VAL A 101 -4.06 2.79 -12.26
CA VAL A 101 -3.31 1.55 -11.95
C VAL A 101 -2.43 1.06 -13.10
N HIS A 102 -2.89 1.29 -14.34
CA HIS A 102 -2.18 0.93 -15.56
C HIS A 102 -0.93 1.78 -15.82
N ARG A 103 -0.81 2.96 -15.19
CA ARG A 103 0.32 3.89 -15.32
C ARG A 103 1.48 3.51 -14.39
N TYR A 104 1.26 2.63 -13.43
CA TYR A 104 2.29 2.14 -12.53
C TYR A 104 3.03 0.96 -13.17
N ASN A 105 4.36 1.02 -13.15
CA ASN A 105 5.21 -0.06 -13.65
C ASN A 105 5.28 -1.20 -12.61
N LEU A 106 4.16 -1.89 -12.44
CA LEU A 106 3.95 -2.98 -11.48
C LEU A 106 3.98 -4.33 -12.17
N GLU A 107 4.57 -5.31 -11.48
CA GLU A 107 4.41 -6.72 -11.80
C GLU A 107 2.94 -7.16 -11.62
N GLU A 108 2.58 -8.33 -12.16
CA GLU A 108 1.19 -8.79 -12.18
C GLU A 108 0.63 -8.99 -10.76
N ASP A 109 1.41 -9.62 -9.89
CA ASP A 109 1.08 -9.86 -8.48
C ASP A 109 0.96 -8.55 -7.68
N GLN A 110 1.86 -7.60 -7.90
CA GLN A 110 1.81 -6.27 -7.29
C GLN A 110 0.56 -5.50 -7.72
N ARG A 111 0.19 -5.63 -8.99
CA ARG A 111 -0.99 -4.97 -9.57
C ARG A 111 -2.29 -5.58 -9.05
N GLU A 112 -2.36 -6.90 -8.94
CA GLU A 112 -3.49 -7.62 -8.37
C GLU A 112 -3.67 -7.22 -6.90
N TYR A 113 -2.61 -7.32 -6.09
CA TYR A 113 -2.62 -6.91 -4.69
C TYR A 113 -3.05 -5.46 -4.49
N LEU A 114 -2.47 -4.53 -5.28
CA LEU A 114 -2.84 -3.12 -5.22
C LEU A 114 -4.33 -2.93 -5.56
N SER A 115 -4.81 -3.57 -6.62
CA SER A 115 -6.21 -3.42 -7.05
C SER A 115 -7.18 -3.95 -5.99
N ASP A 116 -6.88 -5.09 -5.37
CA ASP A 116 -7.69 -5.69 -4.30
C ASP A 116 -7.78 -4.77 -3.09
N VAL A 117 -6.65 -4.23 -2.63
CA VAL A 117 -6.63 -3.30 -1.48
C VAL A 117 -7.39 -2.03 -1.79
N LEU A 118 -7.20 -1.45 -2.98
CA LEU A 118 -7.90 -0.22 -3.34
C LEU A 118 -9.42 -0.44 -3.48
N ASN A 119 -9.86 -1.57 -4.05
CA ASN A 119 -11.28 -1.90 -4.14
C ASN A 119 -11.91 -2.07 -2.75
N ASP A 120 -11.24 -2.77 -1.83
CA ASP A 120 -11.69 -2.92 -0.44
C ASP A 120 -11.82 -1.58 0.28
N LEU A 121 -10.91 -0.63 0.04
CA LEU A 121 -11.02 0.74 0.59
C LEU A 121 -12.24 1.50 0.04
N VAL A 122 -12.54 1.35 -1.25
CA VAL A 122 -13.68 1.98 -1.90
C VAL A 122 -14.99 1.38 -1.39
N GLU A 123 -15.10 0.05 -1.31
CA GLU A 123 -16.30 -0.64 -0.84
C GLU A 123 -16.62 -0.35 0.64
N ARG A 124 -15.59 -0.13 1.47
CA ARG A 124 -15.78 0.21 2.89
C ARG A 124 -16.29 1.63 3.13
N GLU A 125 -16.04 2.55 2.20
CA GLU A 125 -16.63 3.91 2.26
C GLU A 125 -18.15 3.84 2.24
N ASP A 126 -18.72 2.97 1.40
CA ASP A 126 -20.17 2.75 1.28
C ASP A 126 -20.81 2.14 2.53
N LEU A 127 -19.99 1.67 3.49
CA LEU A 127 -20.43 1.00 4.73
C LEU A 127 -20.23 1.85 6.00
N LEU A 128 -19.59 3.02 5.91
CA LEU A 128 -19.43 3.92 7.05
C LEU A 128 -20.66 4.84 7.17
N PRO A 129 -21.37 4.87 8.31
CA PRO A 129 -22.40 5.87 8.53
C PRO A 129 -21.75 7.26 8.48
N ALA A 130 -22.37 8.19 7.74
CA ALA A 130 -21.94 9.57 7.64
C ALA A 130 -21.65 10.13 9.05
N ILE A 131 -20.37 10.32 9.37
CA ILE A 131 -19.98 10.94 10.64
C ILE A 131 -20.44 12.41 10.52
N PRO A 132 -21.35 12.90 11.38
CA PRO A 132 -21.76 14.28 11.31
C PRO A 132 -20.55 15.16 11.56
N ALA A 133 -20.25 16.04 10.61
CA ALA A 133 -19.23 17.07 10.79
C ALA A 133 -19.56 17.86 12.06
N PHE A 134 -18.66 17.81 13.05
CA PHE A 134 -18.76 18.67 14.22
C PHE A 134 -18.61 20.13 13.75
N LYS A 135 -19.67 20.92 14.00
CA LYS A 135 -19.72 22.37 13.74
C LYS A 135 -18.79 23.14 14.65
#